data_AF-A0A0X8G2T8-F1
#
_entry.id   AF-A0A0X8G2T8-F1
#
_cell.length_a   1.000
_cell.length_b   1.000
_cell.length_c   1.000
_cell.angle_alpha   90.00
_cell.angle_beta   90.00
_cell.angle_gamma   90.00
#
_symmetry.space_group_name_H-M   'P 1'
#
loop_
_entity.id
_entity.type
_entity.pdbx_description
1 polymer ?
#
loop_
_entity_poly.entity_id
_entity_poly.type
_entity_poly.pdbx_seq_one_letter_code
_entity_poly.pdbx_strand_id
1 'polypeptide(L)' 'MNHILFKVAEIEERLRTTLEIGGPIDRIVSEAQLKTLDFFKYHPIRNQEEANELLRVMDLVFGLK' A
#
# COMPACT_ATOMS: atom_id res chain seq x y z
N MET A 1 4.75 7.97 -13.88
CA MET A 1 4.71 8.70 -12.58
C MET A 1 3.37 8.60 -11.83
N ASN A 2 2.20 8.62 -12.50
CA ASN A 2 0.88 8.55 -11.82
C ASN A 2 0.50 7.19 -11.18
N HIS A 3 1.02 6.06 -11.66
CA HIS A 3 0.51 4.74 -11.30
C HIS A 3 0.75 4.33 -9.84
N ILE A 4 1.84 4.77 -9.20
CA ILE A 4 2.14 4.42 -7.80
C ILE A 4 1.21 5.12 -6.84
N LEU A 5 0.98 6.43 -7.03
CA LEU A 5 0.08 7.20 -6.17
C LEU A 5 -1.35 6.66 -6.24
N PHE A 6 -1.83 6.29 -7.42
CA PHE A 6 -3.14 5.63 -7.56
C PHE A 6 -3.21 4.31 -6.82
N LYS A 7 -2.17 3.47 -6.93
CA LYS A 7 -2.12 2.19 -6.24
C LYS A 7 -2.04 2.34 -4.72
N VAL A 8 -1.26 3.31 -4.23
CA VAL A 8 -1.21 3.66 -2.81
C VAL A 8 -2.61 4.06 -2.32
N ALA A 9 -3.31 4.92 -3.05
CA ALA A 9 -4.65 5.36 -2.68
C ALA A 9 -5.65 4.19 -2.64
N GLU A 10 -5.61 3.29 -3.63
CA GLU A 10 -6.48 2.10 -3.68
C GLU A 10 -6.25 1.17 -2.48
N ILE A 11 -4.98 0.89 -2.14
CA ILE A 11 -4.63 0.07 -0.97
C ILE A 11 -5.09 0.76 0.32
N GLU A 12 -4.85 2.08 0.43
CA GLU A 12 -5.24 2.86 1.59
C GLU A 12 -6.77 2.80 1.83
N GLU A 13 -7.57 2.97 0.78
CA GLU A 13 -9.03 2.90 0.85
C GLU A 13 -9.53 1.51 1.29
N ARG A 14 -8.95 0.45 0.73
CA ARG A 14 -9.27 -0.93 1.12
C ARG A 14 -8.97 -1.20 2.59
N LEU A 15 -7.80 -0.80 3.07
CA LEU A 15 -7.40 -0.99 4.47
C LEU A 15 -8.26 -0.16 5.43
N ARG A 16 -8.61 1.07 5.06
CA ARG A 16 -9.53 1.91 5.86
C ARG A 16 -10.91 1.28 5.96
N THR A 17 -11.43 0.74 4.86
CA THR A 17 -12.71 0.01 4.88
C THR A 17 -12.65 -1.19 5.83
N THR A 18 -11.57 -1.98 5.79
CA THR A 18 -11.35 -3.10 6.72
C THR A 18 -11.25 -2.64 8.18
N LEU A 19 -10.70 -1.46 8.45
CA LEU A 19 -10.68 -0.90 9.82
C LEU A 19 -12.07 -0.55 10.35
N GLU A 20 -12.97 -0.11 9.47
CA GLU A 20 -14.33 0.29 9.84
C GLU A 20 -15.25 -0.91 10.10
N ILE A 21 -15.11 -1.98 9.32
CA ILE A 21 -16.05 -3.13 9.35
C ILE A 21 -15.43 -4.43 9.90
N GLY A 22 -14.11 -4.51 10.02
CA GLY A 22 -13.37 -5.73 10.35
C GLY A 22 -13.36 -6.08 11.84
N GLY A 23 -13.03 -7.34 12.13
CA GLY A 23 -12.87 -7.82 13.49
C GLY A 23 -11.59 -7.30 14.17
N PRO A 24 -11.38 -7.58 15.47
CA PRO A 24 -10.21 -7.08 16.20
C PRO A 24 -8.86 -7.45 15.56
N ILE A 25 -8.74 -8.65 15.00
CA ILE A 25 -7.51 -9.12 14.31
C ILE A 25 -7.32 -8.36 13.00
N ASP A 26 -8.37 -8.25 12.18
CA ASP A 26 -8.32 -7.54 10.91
C ASP A 26 -7.89 -6.09 11.11
N ARG A 27 -8.38 -5.45 12.17
CA ARG A 27 -7.99 -4.08 12.51
C ARG A 27 -6.50 -3.95 12.84
N ILE A 28 -5.96 -4.86 13.65
CA ILE A 28 -4.52 -4.87 13.98
C ILE A 28 -3.68 -5.07 12.71
N VAL A 29 -4.09 -5.99 11.84
CA VAL A 29 -3.40 -6.24 10.56
C VAL A 29 -3.47 -5.02 9.65
N SER A 30 -4.66 -4.42 9.47
CA SER A 30 -4.83 -3.25 8.63
C SER A 30 -4.07 -2.02 9.13
N GLU A 31 -4.00 -1.81 10.45
CA GLU A 31 -3.15 -0.76 11.03
C GLU A 31 -1.66 -0.97 10.72
N ALA A 32 -1.17 -2.21 10.84
CA ALA A 32 0.22 -2.54 10.50
C ALA A 32 0.50 -2.37 9.00
N GLN A 33 -0.47 -2.73 8.15
CA GLN A 33 -0.38 -2.56 6.71
C GLN A 33 -0.40 -1.08 6.30
N LEU A 34 -1.22 -0.23 6.93
CA LEU A 34 -1.22 1.22 6.67
C LEU A 34 0.13 1.86 7.04
N LYS A 35 0.72 1.49 8.18
CA LYS A 35 2.07 1.94 8.53
C LYS A 35 3.12 1.51 7.51
N THR A 36 2.97 0.28 6.99
CA THR A 36 3.84 -0.22 5.92
C THR A 36 3.66 0.57 4.61
N LEU A 37 2.43 1.02 4.32
CA LEU A 37 2.10 1.77 3.11
C LEU A 37 2.76 3.16 3.08
N ASP A 38 2.94 3.79 4.24
CA ASP A 38 3.63 5.09 4.33
C ASP A 38 5.06 5.05 3.78
N PHE A 39 5.78 3.93 3.93
CA PHE A 39 7.12 3.78 3.34
C PHE A 39 7.09 3.89 1.81
N PHE A 40 6.06 3.35 1.17
CA PHE A 40 5.89 3.43 -0.28
C PHE A 40 5.41 4.81 -0.72
N LYS A 41 4.53 5.44 0.07
CA LYS A 41 3.98 6.78 -0.22
C LYS A 41 5.05 7.87 -0.25
N TYR A 42 6.03 7.78 0.65
CA TYR A 42 7.10 8.78 0.78
C TYR A 42 8.42 8.35 0.13
N HIS A 43 8.46 7.20 -0.55
CA HIS A 43 9.67 6.73 -1.24
C HIS A 43 10.01 7.67 -2.42
N PRO A 44 11.22 8.24 -2.47
CA PRO A 44 11.62 9.12 -3.56
C PRO A 44 11.85 8.31 -4.84
N ILE A 45 11.07 8.57 -5.89
CA ILE A 45 11.18 7.89 -7.18
C ILE A 45 12.02 8.74 -8.14
N ARG A 46 13.18 8.21 -8.57
CA ARG A 46 14.14 8.95 -9.41
C ARG A 46 13.96 8.66 -10.90
N ASN A 47 13.45 7.47 -11.23
CA ASN A 47 13.25 7.04 -12.60
C ASN A 47 12.10 6.01 -12.72
N GLN A 48 11.75 5.66 -13.96
CA GLN A 48 10.64 4.75 -14.23
C GLN A 48 10.96 3.28 -13.87
N GLU A 49 12.23 2.87 -13.88
CA GLU A 49 12.64 1.52 -13.49
C GLU A 49 12.42 1.30 -11.99
N GLU A 50 12.86 2.26 -11.16
CA GLU A 50 12.62 2.30 -9.72
C GLU A 50 11.12 2.33 -9.41
N ALA A 51 10.34 3.08 -10.19
CA ALA A 51 8.88 3.08 -10.07
C ALA A 51 8.29 1.68 -10.30
N ASN A 52 8.74 0.98 -11.33
CA ASN A 52 8.25 -0.35 -11.67
C ASN A 52 8.66 -1.40 -10.63
N GLU A 53 9.89 -1.29 -10.09
CA GLU A 53 10.34 -2.13 -8.99
C GLU A 53 9.52 -1.90 -7.73
N LEU A 54 9.29 -0.64 -7.36
CA LEU A 54 8.47 -0.29 -6.20
C LEU A 54 7.05 -0.84 -6.33
N LEU A 55 6.44 -0.76 -7.52
CA LEU A 55 5.12 -1.35 -7.80
C LEU A 55 5.09 -2.87 -7.58
N ARG A 56 6.14 -3.59 -8.00
CA ARG A 56 6.26 -5.05 -7.80
C ARG A 56 6.45 -5.40 -6.32
N VAL A 57 7.24 -4.62 -5.60
CA VAL A 57 7.45 -4.82 -4.16
C VAL A 57 6.15 -4.58 -3.40
N MET A 58 5.39 -3.54 -3.76
CA MET A 58 4.06 -3.30 -3.18
C MET A 58 3.12 -4.49 -3.40
N ASP A 59 3.08 -5.06 -4.61
CA ASP A 59 2.26 -6.25 -4.88
C ASP A 59 2.61 -7.42 -3.97
N LEU A 60 3.91 -7.67 -3.77
CA LEU A 60 4.37 -8.73 -2.89
C LEU A 60 4.00 -8.47 -1.42
N VAL A 61 4.26 -7.26 -0.92
CA VAL A 61 4.06 -6.90 0.50
C VAL A 61 2.58 -6.90 0.88
N PHE A 62 1.71 -6.46 -0.02
CA PHE A 62 0.26 -6.39 0.24
C PHE A 62 -0.51 -7.58 -0.33
N GLY A 63 0.16 -8.58 -0.92
CA GLY A 63 -0.46 -9.79 -1.45
C GLY A 63 -1.41 -9.53 -2.63
N LEU A 64 -1.12 -8.53 -3.44
CA LEU A 64 -1.89 -8.18 -4.64
C LEU A 64 -1.35 -8.96 -5.83
N LYS A 65 -2.22 -9.64 -6.58
CA LYS A 65 -1.89 -10.37 -7.81
C LYS A 65 -2.81 -9.92 -8.92
#